data_AF-A0A1Y2TWK8-F1
#
_entry.id   AF-A0A1Y2TWK8-F1
#
_cell.length_a   1.000
_cell.length_b   1.000
_cell.length_c   1.000
_cell.angle_alpha   90.00
_cell.angle_beta   90.00
_cell.angle_gamma   90.00
#
_symmetry.space_group_name_H-M   'P 1'
#
loop_
_entity.id
_entity.type
_entity.pdbx_description
1 polymer ?
#
loop_
_entity_poly.entity_id
_entity_poly.type
_entity_poly.pdbx_seq_one_letter_code
_entity_poly.pdbx_strand_id
1 'polypeptide(L)'
;MAPVTELVILPIKPDVSAATVSSILDDVLAGHEQPEPPLPRHAPVAEGQALLGVEQAQEHVRAARTDVDYKGEPSRALVTVIGWTSVEAHMKKTRENPEFEKIIPMIRGLEGLKGMEMVHVTNTTIEKS
;
A
#
# COMPACT_ATOMS: atom_id res chain seq x y z
N MET A 1 1.83 -9.88 -18.72
CA MET A 1 2.73 -9.98 -17.54
C MET A 1 1.92 -10.51 -16.37
N ALA A 2 2.51 -11.33 -15.50
CA ALA A 2 1.78 -11.95 -14.39
C ALA A 2 1.42 -10.92 -13.31
N PRO A 3 0.22 -10.97 -12.71
CA PRO A 3 -0.14 -10.14 -11.56
C PRO A 3 0.75 -10.44 -10.35
N VAL A 4 0.83 -9.48 -9.43
CA VAL A 4 1.65 -9.59 -8.21
C VAL A 4 0.81 -9.23 -7.00
N THR A 5 0.90 -10.02 -5.95
CA THR A 5 0.43 -9.63 -4.62
C THR A 5 1.62 -9.18 -3.79
N GLU A 6 1.52 -7.98 -3.22
CA GLU A 6 2.45 -7.47 -2.23
C GLU A 6 1.80 -7.55 -0.84
N LEU A 7 2.50 -8.16 0.11
CA LEU A 7 2.14 -8.15 1.52
C LEU A 7 3.11 -7.25 2.26
N VAL A 8 2.58 -6.19 2.87
CA VAL A 8 3.31 -5.33 3.80
C VAL A 8 2.91 -5.72 5.21
N ILE A 9 3.86 -6.29 5.96
CA ILE A 9 3.67 -6.75 7.33
C ILE A 9 4.41 -5.79 8.26
N LEU A 10 3.65 -5.24 9.20
CA LEU A 10 4.12 -4.26 10.18
C LEU A 10 3.96 -4.85 11.58
N PRO A 11 5.00 -5.52 12.10
CA PRO A 11 5.06 -5.91 13.50
C PRO A 11 5.06 -4.65 14.38
N ILE A 12 4.13 -4.60 15.32
CA ILE A 12 3.96 -3.51 16.27
C ILE A 12 3.98 -4.05 17.70
N LYS A 13 4.30 -3.18 18.66
CA LYS A 13 4.26 -3.53 20.08
C LYS A 13 2.85 -3.99 20.49
N PRO A 14 2.71 -4.98 21.39
CA PRO A 14 1.40 -5.51 21.79
C PRO A 14 0.47 -4.50 22.46
N ASP A 15 1.01 -3.48 23.10
CA ASP A 15 0.28 -2.41 23.79
C ASP A 15 -0.28 -1.34 22.84
N VAL A 16 0.22 -1.27 21.60
CA VAL A 16 -0.30 -0.37 20.58
C VAL A 16 -1.56 -0.95 19.95
N SER A 17 -2.59 -0.11 19.81
CA SER A 17 -3.85 -0.53 19.18
C SER A 17 -3.69 -0.64 17.65
N ALA A 18 -4.21 -1.72 17.06
CA ALA A 18 -4.17 -1.89 15.61
C ALA A 18 -4.97 -0.81 14.86
N ALA A 19 -5.99 -0.22 15.52
CA ALA A 19 -6.77 0.89 14.98
C ALA A 19 -5.92 2.17 14.88
N THR A 20 -5.11 2.46 15.89
CA THR A 20 -4.18 3.61 15.90
C THR A 20 -3.20 3.50 14.73
N VAL A 21 -2.57 2.32 14.58
CA VAL A 21 -1.60 2.12 13.48
C VAL A 21 -2.29 2.15 12.11
N SER A 22 -3.50 1.59 12.00
CA SER A 22 -4.29 1.68 10.76
C SER A 22 -4.63 3.12 10.39
N SER A 23 -5.05 3.96 11.36
CA SER A 23 -5.35 5.37 11.10
C SER A 23 -4.11 6.13 10.63
N ILE A 24 -2.94 5.85 11.21
CA ILE A 24 -1.70 6.51 10.78
C ILE A 24 -1.29 6.06 9.38
N LEU A 25 -1.51 4.78 9.02
CA LEU A 25 -1.31 4.32 7.65
C LEU A 25 -2.33 4.91 6.68
N ASP A 26 -3.57 5.12 7.11
CA ASP A 26 -4.57 5.82 6.30
C ASP A 26 -4.14 7.25 6.04
N ASP A 27 -3.67 7.97 7.05
CA ASP A 27 -3.17 9.34 6.89
C ASP A 27 -1.94 9.41 5.96
N VAL A 28 -1.02 8.44 6.09
CA VAL A 28 0.17 8.32 5.22
C VAL A 28 -0.20 8.00 3.78
N LEU A 29 -1.25 7.21 3.54
CA LEU A 29 -1.69 6.82 2.19
C LEU A 29 -2.70 7.81 1.58
N ALA A 30 -3.51 8.49 2.39
CA ALA A 30 -4.52 9.48 1.99
C ALA A 30 -3.94 10.89 1.83
N GLY A 31 -2.86 11.23 2.56
CA GLY A 31 -2.11 12.49 2.40
C GLY A 31 -1.45 12.70 1.01
N HIS A 32 -1.74 11.81 0.06
CA HIS A 32 -1.28 11.81 -1.33
C HIS A 32 -2.42 11.75 -2.35
N GLU A 33 -3.66 12.05 -1.96
CA GLU A 33 -4.67 12.53 -2.92
C GLU A 33 -4.40 14.00 -3.25
N GLN A 34 -3.83 14.26 -4.44
CA GLN A 34 -3.78 15.62 -4.98
C GLN A 34 -5.23 16.14 -5.15
N PRO A 35 -5.58 17.37 -4.73
CA PRO A 35 -6.79 18.00 -5.24
C PRO A 35 -6.67 18.10 -6.76
N GLU A 36 -7.69 17.62 -7.48
CA GLU A 36 -7.79 17.71 -8.94
C GLU A 36 -7.32 19.08 -9.44
N PRO A 37 -6.35 19.16 -10.36
CA PRO A 37 -6.02 20.44 -10.98
C PRO A 37 -7.28 20.96 -11.69
N PRO A 38 -7.63 22.26 -11.56
CA PRO A 38 -8.83 22.78 -12.20
C PRO A 38 -8.73 22.57 -13.72
N LEU A 39 -9.75 21.91 -14.28
CA LEU A 39 -9.82 21.57 -15.69
C LEU A 39 -9.52 22.82 -16.57
N PRO A 40 -8.62 22.72 -17.57
CA PRO A 40 -8.39 23.82 -18.48
C PRO A 40 -9.67 24.09 -19.27
N ARG A 41 -10.21 25.31 -19.13
CA ARG A 41 -11.25 25.81 -20.02
C ARG A 41 -10.64 25.85 -21.43
N HIS A 42 -11.16 25.02 -22.33
CA HIS A 42 -10.85 25.00 -23.78
C HIS A 42 -9.71 24.08 -24.28
N ALA A 43 -9.54 22.87 -23.71
CA ALA A 43 -8.86 21.78 -24.43
C ALA A 43 -9.89 20.75 -24.92
N PRO A 44 -9.80 20.25 -26.18
CA PRO A 44 -10.65 19.14 -26.63
C PRO A 44 -10.36 17.91 -25.77
N VAL A 45 -11.42 17.30 -25.25
CA VAL A 45 -11.35 16.10 -24.42
C VAL A 45 -10.76 14.97 -25.25
N ALA A 46 -9.48 14.67 -25.03
CA ALA A 46 -8.92 13.39 -25.41
C ALA A 46 -9.53 12.36 -24.45
N GLU A 47 -10.43 11.53 -24.98
CA GLU A 47 -10.96 10.38 -24.27
C GLU A 47 -9.79 9.53 -23.74
N GLY A 48 -9.76 9.28 -22.43
CA GLY A 48 -8.87 8.29 -21.82
C GLY A 48 -7.72 8.80 -20.96
N GLN A 49 -7.76 10.02 -20.41
CA GLN A 49 -6.90 10.40 -19.29
C GLN A 49 -7.62 10.14 -17.97
N ALA A 50 -7.65 8.86 -17.57
CA ALA A 50 -7.95 8.50 -16.21
C ALA A 50 -6.85 9.05 -15.29
N LEU A 51 -7.29 9.78 -14.27
CA LEU A 51 -6.47 10.28 -13.18
C LEU A 51 -5.61 9.16 -12.60
N LEU A 52 -4.34 9.46 -12.35
CA LEU A 52 -3.33 8.60 -11.74
C LEU A 52 -3.63 8.34 -10.25
N GLY A 53 -4.83 7.85 -9.93
CA GLY A 53 -5.27 7.44 -8.61
C GLY A 53 -5.90 6.06 -8.72
N VAL A 54 -5.38 5.11 -7.95
CA VAL A 54 -6.01 3.80 -7.62
C VAL A 54 -6.30 2.77 -8.73
N GLU A 55 -6.29 3.09 -10.03
CA GLU A 55 -6.70 2.12 -11.08
C GLU A 55 -5.75 0.91 -11.33
N GLN A 56 -4.58 0.86 -10.69
CA GLN A 56 -3.63 -0.26 -10.86
C GLN A 56 -3.51 -1.18 -9.64
N ALA A 57 -4.09 -0.80 -8.51
CA ALA A 57 -4.19 -1.65 -7.33
C ALA A 57 -5.59 -2.30 -7.33
N GLN A 58 -5.68 -3.59 -7.66
CA GLN A 58 -6.99 -4.25 -7.81
C GLN A 58 -7.73 -4.44 -6.49
N GLU A 59 -7.04 -4.43 -5.34
CA GLU A 59 -7.66 -4.55 -4.03
C GLU A 59 -6.69 -4.14 -2.91
N HIS A 60 -7.19 -3.48 -1.87
CA HIS A 60 -6.50 -3.24 -0.60
C HIS A 60 -7.25 -3.95 0.53
N VAL A 61 -6.63 -4.97 1.13
CA VAL A 61 -7.18 -5.66 2.29
C VAL A 61 -6.26 -5.47 3.49
N ARG A 62 -6.84 -5.08 4.63
CA ARG A 62 -6.12 -4.98 5.90
C ARG A 62 -6.59 -6.02 6.90
N ALA A 63 -5.64 -6.64 7.58
CA ALA A 63 -5.91 -7.55 8.69
C ALA A 63 -4.96 -7.25 9.86
N ALA A 64 -5.50 -7.26 11.08
CA ALA A 64 -4.70 -7.27 12.30
C ALA A 64 -4.60 -8.70 12.83
N ARG A 65 -3.39 -9.15 13.15
CA ARG A 65 -3.14 -10.42 13.84
C ARG A 65 -2.57 -10.12 15.23
N THR A 66 -3.17 -10.72 16.25
CA THR A 66 -2.65 -10.68 17.62
C THR A 66 -1.70 -11.85 17.85
N ASP A 67 -0.88 -11.74 18.91
CA ASP A 67 -0.07 -12.85 19.42
C ASP A 67 0.94 -13.42 18.40
N VAL A 68 1.56 -12.51 17.64
CA VAL A 68 2.59 -12.85 16.66
C VAL A 68 3.97 -12.73 17.32
N ASP A 69 4.82 -13.74 17.15
CA ASP A 69 6.24 -13.61 17.47
C ASP A 69 6.95 -12.92 16.31
N TYR A 70 7.70 -11.86 16.61
CA TYR A 70 8.60 -11.24 15.65
C TYR A 70 10.00 -11.19 16.25
N LYS A 71 10.89 -12.02 15.69
CA LYS A 71 12.30 -12.14 16.11
C LYS A 71 12.47 -12.49 17.59
N GLY A 72 11.60 -13.36 18.13
CA GLY A 72 11.65 -13.81 19.51
C GLY A 72 10.95 -12.88 20.50
N GLU A 73 10.22 -11.88 20.01
CA GLU A 73 9.48 -10.95 20.85
C GLU A 73 7.97 -10.93 20.54
N PRO A 74 7.11 -10.94 21.57
CA PRO A 74 5.67 -10.78 21.41
C PRO A 74 5.30 -9.48 20.68
N SER A 75 4.40 -9.61 19.71
CA SER A 75 4.02 -8.54 18.79
C SER A 75 2.55 -8.68 18.36
N ARG A 76 2.01 -7.61 17.79
CA ARG A 76 0.86 -7.68 16.88
C ARG A 76 1.38 -7.42 15.47
N ALA A 77 0.67 -7.89 14.45
CA ALA A 77 1.01 -7.58 13.06
C ALA A 77 -0.17 -6.89 12.39
N LEU A 78 0.09 -5.71 11.82
CA LEU A 78 -0.80 -5.13 10.83
C LEU A 78 -0.32 -5.58 9.46
N VAL A 79 -1.21 -6.20 8.68
CA VAL A 79 -0.92 -6.69 7.35
C VAL A 79 -1.75 -5.92 6.35
N THR A 80 -1.09 -5.32 5.37
CA THR A 80 -1.73 -4.75 4.17
C THR A 80 -1.41 -5.63 2.98
N VAL A 81 -2.43 -6.01 2.23
CA VAL A 81 -2.31 -6.77 0.97
C VAL A 81 -2.65 -5.84 -0.18
N ILE A 82 -1.75 -5.74 -1.16
CA ILE A 82 -1.87 -4.89 -2.34
C ILE A 82 -1.80 -5.77 -3.58
N GLY A 83 -2.85 -5.77 -4.39
CA GLY A 83 -2.87 -6.49 -5.66
C GLY A 83 -2.43 -5.60 -6.82
N TRP A 84 -1.39 -5.98 -7.55
CA TRP A 84 -0.88 -5.30 -8.73
C TRP A 84 -1.17 -6.10 -10.00
N THR A 85 -1.55 -5.42 -11.07
CA THR A 85 -1.81 -6.07 -12.38
C THR A 85 -0.53 -6.60 -13.05
N SER A 86 0.64 -6.08 -12.67
CA SER A 86 1.95 -6.58 -13.09
C SER A 86 3.08 -6.09 -12.16
N VAL A 87 4.26 -6.71 -12.26
CA VAL A 87 5.50 -6.22 -11.63
C VAL A 87 5.82 -4.78 -12.05
N GLU A 88 5.63 -4.46 -13.34
CA GLU A 88 5.90 -3.14 -13.89
C GLU A 88 4.98 -2.07 -13.29
N ALA A 89 3.70 -2.39 -13.10
CA ALA A 89 2.75 -1.50 -12.44
C ALA A 89 3.16 -1.18 -11.00
N HIS A 90 3.59 -2.19 -10.23
CA HIS A 90 4.17 -1.99 -8.90
C HIS A 90 5.39 -1.06 -8.96
N MET A 91 6.36 -1.36 -9.82
CA MET A 91 7.62 -0.61 -9.92
C MET A 91 7.41 0.86 -10.28
N LYS A 92 6.51 1.12 -11.23
CA LYS A 92 6.14 2.49 -11.65
C LYS A 92 5.50 3.28 -10.51
N LYS A 93 4.62 2.66 -9.73
CA LYS A 93 3.93 3.35 -8.63
C LYS A 93 4.84 3.58 -7.42
N THR A 94 5.82 2.70 -7.18
CA THR A 94 6.64 2.73 -5.97
C THR A 94 8.03 3.36 -6.14
N ARG A 95 8.77 3.05 -7.20
CA ARG A 95 10.15 3.53 -7.39
C ARG A 95 10.27 4.73 -8.31
N GLU A 96 9.36 4.86 -9.27
CA GLU A 96 9.38 5.96 -10.24
C GLU A 96 8.52 7.15 -9.79
N ASN A 97 7.84 7.01 -8.65
CA ASN A 97 7.01 8.06 -8.05
C ASN A 97 7.73 8.70 -6.86
N PRO A 98 8.24 9.95 -6.98
CA PRO A 98 8.93 10.67 -5.90
C PRO A 98 8.08 10.88 -4.64
N GLU A 99 6.76 10.80 -4.75
CA GLU A 99 5.87 10.85 -3.59
C GLU A 99 5.90 9.55 -2.78
N PHE A 100 6.05 8.42 -3.46
CA PHE A 100 6.09 7.10 -2.81
C PHE A 100 7.42 6.84 -2.10
N GLU A 101 8.51 7.50 -2.53
CA GLU A 101 9.81 7.46 -1.84
C GLU A 101 9.72 7.90 -0.37
N LYS A 102 8.75 8.74 -0.02
CA LYS A 102 8.56 9.28 1.33
C LYS A 102 7.76 8.36 2.24
N ILE A 103 6.94 7.47 1.68
CA ILE A 103 6.02 6.61 2.42
C ILE A 103 6.78 5.61 3.29
N ILE A 104 7.80 4.94 2.74
CA ILE A 104 8.58 3.94 3.48
C ILE A 104 9.31 4.55 4.70
N PRO A 105 10.03 5.69 4.57
CA PRO A 105 10.57 6.41 5.73
C PRO A 105 9.51 6.79 6.77
N MET A 106 8.34 7.28 6.33
CA MET A 106 7.24 7.65 7.25
C MET A 106 6.74 6.44 8.04
N ILE A 107 6.48 5.31 7.37
CA ILE A 107 6.07 4.06 8.02
C ILE A 107 7.13 3.60 9.03
N ARG A 108 8.41 3.65 8.65
CA ARG A 108 9.53 3.28 9.55
C ARG A 108 9.66 4.18 10.78
N GLY A 109 9.15 5.40 10.72
CA GLY A 109 9.15 6.36 11.82
C GLY A 109 8.00 6.17 12.83
N LEU A 110 7.07 5.25 12.57
CA LEU A 110 5.90 5.07 13.43
C LEU A 110 6.26 4.58 14.83
N GLU A 111 5.74 5.28 15.84
CA GLU A 111 5.90 4.89 17.23
C GLU A 111 5.29 3.49 17.46
N GLY A 112 6.07 2.62 18.10
CA GLY A 112 5.64 1.26 18.39
C GLY A 112 5.79 0.28 17.23
N LEU A 113 6.30 0.70 16.07
CA LEU A 113 6.74 -0.21 15.03
C LEU A 113 8.01 -0.95 15.47
N LYS A 114 8.03 -2.27 15.32
CA LYS A 114 9.19 -3.14 15.61
C LYS A 114 9.98 -3.48 14.36
N GLY A 115 9.35 -3.38 13.19
CA GLY A 115 9.98 -3.63 11.91
C GLY A 115 8.99 -3.52 10.75
N MET A 116 9.45 -3.87 9.56
CA MET A 116 8.63 -3.96 8.37
C MET A 116 9.16 -5.10 7.51
N GLU A 117 8.27 -5.97 7.07
CA GLU A 117 8.57 -7.00 6.07
C GLU A 117 7.68 -6.77 4.84
N MET A 118 8.27 -6.92 3.66
CA MET A 118 7.56 -6.80 2.39
C MET A 118 7.77 -8.08 1.60
N VAL A 119 6.69 -8.78 1.30
CA VAL A 119 6.71 -10.05 0.56
C VAL A 119 5.99 -9.84 -0.75
N HIS A 120 6.66 -10.14 -1.86
CA HIS A 120 6.06 -10.09 -3.19
C HIS A 120 5.83 -11.52 -3.69
N VAL A 121 4.60 -11.81 -4.12
CA VAL A 121 4.18 -13.10 -4.64
C VAL A 121 3.68 -12.91 -6.06
N THR A 122 4.23 -13.66 -7.02
CA THR A 122 3.70 -13.69 -8.38
C THR A 122 2.48 -14.59 -8.44
N ASN A 123 1.39 -14.10 -9.02
CA ASN A 123 0.13 -14.82 -9.10
C ASN A 123 -0.03 -15.49 -10.47
N THR A 124 -0.81 -16.57 -10.47
CA THR A 124 -1.35 -17.17 -11.71
C THR A 124 -2.84 -16.85 -11.77
N THR A 125 -3.31 -16.30 -12.89
CA THR A 125 -4.74 -16.05 -13.12
C THR A 125 -5.45 -17.37 -13.38
N ILE A 126 -6.54 -17.63 -12.65
CA ILE A 126 -7.45 -18.75 -12.93
C ILE A 126 -8.72 -18.16 -13.52
N GLU A 127 -9.05 -18.53 -14.75
CA GLU A 127 -10.33 -18.14 -15.37
C GLU A 127 -11.48 -18.91 -14.72
N LYS A 128 -12.59 -18.23 -14.43
CA LYS A 128 -13.81 -18.90 -13.97
C LYS A 128 -14.37 -19.71 -15.13
N SER A 129 -14.56 -21.02 -14.90
CA SER A 129 -15.26 -21.95 -15.78
C SER A 129 -16.76 -21.68 -15.82
#